data_AF-A0AAQ3UZ47-F1
#
_entry.id   AF-A0AAQ3UZ47-F1
#
_cell.length_a   1.000
_cell.length_b   1.000
_cell.length_c   1.000
_cell.angle_alpha   90.00
_cell.angle_beta   90.00
_cell.angle_gamma   90.00
#
_symmetry.space_group_name_H-M   'P 1'
#
loop_
_entity.id
_entity.type
_entity.pdbx_description
1 polymer ?
#
loop_
_entity_poly.entity_id
_entity_poly.type
_entity_poly.pdbx_seq_one_letter_code
_entity_poly.pdbx_strand_id
1 'polypeptide(L)'
;VFPEELPGLPPDRDVEFSIELLPGTAPVSRRPYRVAPDELKELKLDKGFIRPISSPWGCPALFVEKKDQGGKRLCVDYRPLNAVTVKNKYPLPHIDILFDQLAGAKIREEDIPKTPFSTRYGLYEYLVMSFGLTNAPAFFMYMMNSVFMNELDKFEVVFIDDILIYSKSEKEHEGHLWIVLAQLREHKLYAKFSKCAFWLKEVSVDGRNLTISTVNYPPNEAKHVKYMD
;
A
#
# COMPACT_ATOMS: atom_id res chain seq x y z
N VAL A 1 7.90 -14.69 0.67
CA VAL A 1 6.52 -14.17 0.52
C VAL A 1 5.91 -13.79 1.86
N PHE A 2 6.08 -14.58 2.94
CA PHE A 2 5.58 -14.25 4.28
C PHE A 2 6.70 -14.02 5.31
N PRO A 3 7.43 -12.90 5.26
CA PRO A 3 8.45 -12.61 6.26
C PRO A 3 7.81 -12.06 7.55
N GLU A 4 8.45 -12.28 8.71
CA GLU A 4 8.03 -11.66 9.98
C GLU A 4 8.23 -10.13 9.96
N GLU A 5 9.31 -9.68 9.32
CA GLU A 5 9.60 -8.27 9.04
C GLU A 5 10.03 -8.07 7.58
N LEU A 6 9.68 -6.92 6.99
CA LEU A 6 10.10 -6.59 5.63
C LEU A 6 11.63 -6.46 5.55
N PRO A 7 12.27 -7.03 4.51
CA PRO A 7 13.74 -7.14 4.42
C PRO A 7 14.47 -5.82 4.11
N GLY A 8 13.77 -4.68 4.08
CA GLY A 8 14.33 -3.36 3.82
C GLY A 8 13.61 -2.62 2.70
N LEU A 9 14.34 -1.76 1.98
CA LEU A 9 13.82 -1.00 0.86
C LEU A 9 13.32 -1.94 -0.25
N PRO A 10 12.23 -1.59 -0.94
CA PRO A 10 11.77 -2.33 -2.10
C PRO A 10 12.82 -2.30 -3.21
N PRO A 11 12.88 -3.35 -4.06
CA PRO A 11 13.76 -3.35 -5.21
C PRO A 11 13.39 -2.22 -6.18
N ASP A 12 14.35 -1.82 -7.00
CA ASP A 12 14.07 -1.01 -8.19
C ASP A 12 13.14 -1.80 -9.11
N ARG A 13 12.14 -1.11 -9.65
CA ARG A 13 11.14 -1.65 -10.59
C ARG A 13 11.07 -0.71 -11.79
N ASP A 14 10.58 -1.22 -12.91
CA ASP A 14 10.37 -0.41 -14.12
C ASP A 14 9.38 0.74 -13.91
N VAL A 15 8.58 0.65 -12.85
CA VAL A 15 7.59 1.65 -12.46
C VAL A 15 7.96 2.20 -11.08
N GLU A 16 8.25 3.51 -11.01
CA GLU A 16 8.52 4.24 -9.77
C GLU A 16 7.40 5.22 -9.43
N PHE A 17 7.15 5.42 -8.14
CA PHE A 17 6.12 6.36 -7.70
C PHE A 17 6.58 7.80 -7.93
N SER A 18 5.80 8.55 -8.72
CA SER A 18 6.08 9.95 -9.03
C SER A 18 5.11 10.92 -8.40
N ILE A 19 5.61 12.13 -8.10
CA ILE A 19 4.85 13.24 -7.53
C ILE A 19 4.93 14.43 -8.49
N GLU A 20 4.12 14.36 -9.53
CA GLU A 20 3.98 15.46 -10.49
C GLU A 20 3.24 16.63 -9.84
N LEU A 21 3.85 17.81 -9.85
CA LEU A 21 3.29 19.03 -9.26
C LEU A 21 2.76 19.94 -10.36
N LEU A 22 1.79 20.79 -10.01
CA LEU A 22 1.34 21.85 -10.90
C LEU A 22 2.52 22.77 -11.28
N PRO A 23 2.63 23.23 -12.54
CA PRO A 23 3.70 24.12 -12.97
C PRO A 23 3.79 25.38 -12.10
N GLY A 24 5.01 25.75 -11.68
CA GLY A 24 5.24 26.93 -10.84
C GLY A 24 4.95 26.75 -9.35
N THR A 25 4.71 25.52 -8.88
CA THR A 25 4.49 25.23 -7.46
C THR A 25 5.72 25.59 -6.62
N ALA A 26 5.53 26.47 -5.64
CA ALA A 26 6.54 26.78 -4.63
C ALA A 26 6.58 25.69 -3.53
N PRO A 27 7.70 25.54 -2.80
CA PRO A 27 7.80 24.58 -1.71
C PRO A 27 6.71 24.73 -0.66
N VAL A 28 6.12 23.60 -0.28
CA VAL A 28 5.08 23.52 0.76
C VAL A 28 5.74 23.27 2.11
N SER A 29 5.61 24.24 3.03
CA SER A 29 6.11 24.13 4.40
C SER A 29 5.04 24.53 5.42
N ARG A 30 4.81 23.67 6.41
CA ARG A 30 3.84 23.86 7.49
C ARG A 30 4.52 23.59 8.84
N ARG A 31 4.02 24.26 9.88
CA ARG A 31 4.54 24.07 11.23
C ARG A 31 4.22 22.65 11.74
N PRO A 32 5.18 21.95 12.37
CA PRO A 32 4.92 20.66 12.99
C PRO A 32 3.81 20.73 14.03
N TYR A 33 3.06 19.63 14.18
CA TYR A 33 2.15 19.48 15.30
C TYR A 33 2.90 19.36 16.63
N ARG A 34 2.21 19.70 17.73
CA ARG A 34 2.73 19.41 19.07
C ARG A 34 2.57 17.91 19.32
N VAL A 35 3.71 17.24 19.53
CA VAL A 35 3.80 15.79 19.75
C VAL A 35 4.29 15.56 21.18
N ALA A 36 3.71 14.58 21.88
CA ALA A 36 4.17 14.24 23.22
C ALA A 36 5.58 13.59 23.15
N PRO A 37 6.45 13.77 24.17
CA PRO A 37 7.81 13.22 24.14
C PRO A 37 7.89 11.71 23.84
N ASP A 38 6.90 10.94 24.28
CA ASP A 38 6.90 9.47 24.17
C ASP A 38 6.61 8.93 22.78
N GLU A 39 5.98 9.72 21.89
CA GLU A 39 5.61 9.27 20.54
C GLU A 39 6.83 9.17 19.62
N LEU A 40 7.95 9.76 20.03
CA LEU A 40 9.19 9.80 19.24
C LEU A 40 9.93 8.46 19.22
N LYS A 41 9.69 7.60 20.22
CA LYS A 41 10.23 6.23 20.24
C LYS A 41 9.70 5.38 19.07
N GLU A 42 8.60 5.81 18.45
CA GLU A 42 7.97 5.13 17.32
C GLU A 42 8.59 5.52 15.97
N LEU A 43 9.50 6.50 15.95
CA LEU A 43 10.21 6.90 14.73
C LEU A 43 11.32 5.89 14.41
N LYS A 44 10.99 4.89 13.60
CA LYS A 44 11.90 3.80 13.20
C LYS A 44 12.80 4.21 12.02
N LEU A 45 13.93 4.85 12.31
CA LEU A 45 14.97 5.21 11.34
C LEU A 45 15.80 4.00 10.86
N ASP A 46 15.85 2.95 11.68
CA ASP A 46 16.59 1.71 11.49
C ASP A 46 16.15 0.90 10.26
N LYS A 47 14.90 1.07 9.82
CA LYS A 47 14.35 0.37 8.64
C LYS A 47 14.77 0.98 7.30
N GLY A 48 15.44 2.14 7.31
CA GLY A 48 15.91 2.82 6.09
C GLY A 48 14.81 3.42 5.21
N PHE A 49 13.55 3.41 5.64
CA PHE A 49 12.43 4.00 4.89
C PHE A 49 12.42 5.53 4.92
N ILE A 50 13.05 6.11 5.93
CA ILE A 50 13.13 7.55 6.16
C ILE A 50 14.56 7.95 6.48
N ARG A 51 14.96 9.16 6.10
CA ARG A 51 16.27 9.73 6.42
C ARG A 51 16.17 11.21 6.80
N PRO A 52 17.09 11.74 7.63
CA PRO A 52 17.12 13.16 7.94
C PRO A 52 17.48 13.98 6.70
N ILE A 53 16.90 15.17 6.58
CA ILE A 53 17.14 16.07 5.44
C ILE A 53 17.03 17.54 5.87
N SER A 54 17.66 18.42 5.09
CA SER A 54 17.37 19.85 5.11
C SER A 54 16.63 20.21 3.82
N SER A 55 15.40 20.70 3.92
CA SER A 55 14.56 20.98 2.76
C SER A 55 13.70 22.23 2.98
N PRO A 56 13.41 23.01 1.92
CA PRO A 56 12.38 24.04 1.98
C PRO A 56 10.96 23.47 2.07
N TRP A 57 10.78 22.17 1.83
CA TRP A 57 9.52 21.45 2.01
C TRP A 57 9.40 20.89 3.44
N GLY A 58 8.17 20.77 3.93
CA GLY A 58 7.90 20.17 5.23
C GLY A 58 6.42 20.06 5.55
N CYS A 59 5.87 18.85 5.47
CA CYS A 59 4.52 18.54 5.92
C CYS A 59 4.53 18.11 7.40
N PRO A 60 3.55 18.48 8.22
CA PRO A 60 3.56 18.11 9.62
C PRO A 60 3.15 16.64 9.76
N ALA A 61 3.83 15.90 10.64
CA ALA A 61 3.47 14.53 10.95
C ALA A 61 2.80 14.41 12.33
N LEU A 62 1.91 13.43 12.47
CA LEU A 62 1.19 13.12 13.70
C LEU A 62 1.15 11.60 13.91
N PHE A 63 1.00 11.18 15.16
CA PHE A 63 0.87 9.78 15.50
C PHE A 63 -0.60 9.44 15.76
N VAL A 64 -1.12 8.44 15.06
CA VAL A 64 -2.48 7.93 15.27
C VAL A 64 -2.39 6.55 15.90
N GLU A 65 -3.30 6.22 16.82
CA GLU A 65 -3.36 4.87 17.40
C GLU A 65 -3.85 3.87 16.35
N LYS A 66 -3.26 2.67 16.35
CA LYS A 66 -3.78 1.53 15.57
C LYS A 66 -4.98 0.94 16.30
N LYS A 67 -6.04 0.61 15.56
CA LYS A 67 -7.26 0.04 16.15
C LYS A 67 -7.05 -1.36 16.75
N ASP A 68 -6.15 -2.18 16.18
CA ASP A 68 -6.23 -3.63 16.38
C ASP A 68 -5.04 -4.28 17.12
N GLN A 69 -3.89 -3.62 17.29
CA GLN A 69 -2.66 -4.28 17.78
C GLN A 69 -1.87 -3.54 18.86
N GLY A 70 -2.38 -2.40 19.35
CA GLY A 70 -1.56 -1.48 20.15
C GLY A 70 -0.43 -0.85 19.32
N GLY A 71 0.07 0.31 19.78
CA GLY A 71 1.11 1.08 19.09
C GLY A 71 0.57 2.20 18.20
N LYS A 72 1.50 3.06 17.76
CA LYS A 72 1.17 4.26 16.98
C LYS A 72 1.65 4.15 15.53
N ARG A 73 0.93 4.80 14.62
CA ARG A 73 1.27 4.96 13.21
C ARG A 73 1.63 6.41 12.93
N LEU A 74 2.77 6.63 12.28
CA LEU A 74 3.17 7.93 11.81
C LEU A 74 2.35 8.27 10.55
N CYS A 75 1.55 9.32 10.63
CA CYS A 75 0.76 9.86 9.55
C CYS A 75 1.28 11.25 9.19
N VAL A 76 1.77 11.42 7.97
CA VAL A 76 2.16 12.73 7.45
C VAL A 76 0.94 13.40 6.84
N ASP A 77 0.67 14.64 7.24
CA ASP A 77 -0.39 15.43 6.64
C ASP A 77 0.05 16.02 5.30
N TYR A 78 -0.03 15.20 4.25
CA TYR A 78 0.23 15.62 2.88
C TYR A 78 -0.93 16.39 2.24
N ARG A 79 -2.00 16.78 2.96
CA ARG A 79 -3.10 17.55 2.33
C ARG A 79 -2.60 18.79 1.57
N PRO A 80 -1.63 19.58 2.08
CA PRO A 80 -1.10 20.71 1.35
C PRO A 80 -0.30 20.31 0.09
N LEU A 81 0.44 19.20 0.14
CA LEU A 81 1.16 18.64 -1.02
C LEU A 81 0.18 18.11 -2.07
N ASN A 82 -0.79 17.30 -1.64
CA ASN A 82 -1.82 16.70 -2.49
C ASN A 82 -2.66 17.74 -3.23
N ALA A 83 -2.87 18.93 -2.64
CA ALA A 83 -3.61 20.00 -3.29
C ALA A 83 -2.90 20.57 -4.53
N VAL A 84 -1.57 20.42 -4.60
CA VAL A 84 -0.73 20.91 -5.69
C VAL A 84 -0.14 19.77 -6.54
N THR A 85 -0.45 18.51 -6.22
CA THR A 85 -0.11 17.34 -7.04
C THR A 85 -1.12 17.16 -8.16
N VAL A 86 -0.63 16.88 -9.38
CA VAL A 86 -1.46 16.48 -10.52
C VAL A 86 -2.09 15.12 -10.20
N LYS A 87 -3.42 15.08 -10.19
CA LYS A 87 -4.17 13.87 -9.80
C LYS A 87 -4.13 12.84 -10.91
N ASN A 88 -3.68 11.64 -10.59
CA ASN A 88 -3.78 10.48 -11.47
C ASN A 88 -5.24 9.99 -11.51
N LYS A 89 -5.80 9.82 -12.71
CA LYS A 89 -7.16 9.31 -12.94
C LYS A 89 -7.18 7.82 -13.28
N TYR A 90 -6.19 7.07 -12.81
CA TYR A 90 -6.16 5.62 -12.98
C TYR A 90 -7.49 5.02 -12.50
N PRO A 91 -8.13 4.15 -13.30
CA PRO A 91 -9.41 3.56 -12.92
C PRO A 91 -9.21 2.70 -11.68
N LEU A 92 -9.70 3.20 -10.54
CA LEU A 92 -9.80 2.41 -9.32
C LEU A 92 -11.16 1.71 -9.32
N PRO A 93 -11.23 0.42 -8.96
CA PRO A 93 -12.51 -0.25 -8.75
C PRO A 93 -13.30 0.49 -7.66
N HIS A 94 -14.60 0.67 -7.89
CA HIS A 94 -15.43 1.55 -7.07
C HIS A 94 -15.73 0.93 -5.70
N ILE A 95 -14.86 1.16 -4.72
CA ILE A 95 -15.06 0.82 -3.30
C ILE A 95 -14.74 2.06 -2.44
N ASP A 96 -15.65 2.40 -1.52
CA ASP A 96 -15.57 3.59 -0.65
C ASP A 96 -14.70 3.40 0.61
N ILE A 97 -13.79 2.43 0.60
CA ILE A 97 -12.88 2.15 1.72
C ILE A 97 -11.51 1.91 1.10
N LEU A 98 -10.59 2.83 1.39
CA LEU A 98 -9.40 2.98 0.58
C LEU A 98 -8.24 3.53 1.41
N PHE A 99 -8.01 3.01 2.60
CA PHE A 99 -6.83 3.34 3.39
C PHE A 99 -6.50 2.23 4.39
N ASP A 100 -5.32 1.62 4.26
CA ASP A 100 -4.31 1.58 5.34
C ASP A 100 -3.02 0.77 5.04
N GLN A 101 -2.75 0.23 3.83
CA GLN A 101 -1.58 -0.69 3.65
C GLN A 101 -0.68 -0.49 2.42
N LEU A 102 -0.52 0.75 1.97
CA LEU A 102 0.31 1.09 0.82
C LEU A 102 1.75 1.47 1.17
N ALA A 103 2.49 0.55 1.79
CA ALA A 103 3.93 0.69 2.02
C ALA A 103 4.70 -0.32 1.16
N GLY A 104 5.50 0.14 0.19
CA GLY A 104 6.40 -0.78 -0.53
C GLY A 104 6.80 -0.42 -1.97
N ALA A 105 6.37 0.71 -2.51
CA ALA A 105 6.92 1.23 -3.76
C ALA A 105 8.05 2.23 -3.47
N LYS A 106 9.09 2.26 -4.31
CA LYS A 106 10.15 3.28 -4.23
C LYS A 106 9.62 4.59 -4.80
N ILE A 107 9.92 5.72 -4.14
CA ILE A 107 9.68 7.04 -4.71
C ILE A 107 10.80 7.34 -5.70
N ARG A 108 10.46 7.89 -6.86
CA ARG A 108 11.43 8.35 -7.85
C ARG A 108 12.41 9.34 -7.22
N GLU A 109 13.70 9.22 -7.50
CA GLU A 109 14.73 10.00 -6.78
C GLU A 109 14.51 11.52 -6.84
N GLU A 110 14.00 12.03 -7.96
CA GLU A 110 13.68 13.46 -8.15
C GLU A 110 12.48 13.95 -7.32
N ASP A 111 11.63 13.02 -6.87
CA ASP A 111 10.41 13.29 -6.12
C ASP A 111 10.58 13.10 -4.61
N ILE A 112 11.64 12.41 -4.17
CA ILE A 112 11.96 12.24 -2.75
C ILE A 112 11.98 13.59 -2.00
N PRO A 113 12.63 14.67 -2.51
CA PRO A 113 12.68 15.96 -1.83
C PRO A 113 11.34 16.69 -1.69
N LYS A 114 10.25 16.17 -2.28
CA LYS A 114 8.87 16.68 -2.16
C LYS A 114 8.11 16.06 -0.99
N THR A 115 8.61 14.94 -0.45
CA THR A 115 8.04 14.22 0.70
C THR A 115 8.59 14.57 2.10
N PRO A 116 9.38 15.64 2.35
CA PRO A 116 9.80 15.96 3.69
C PRO A 116 8.64 16.18 4.65
N PHE A 117 8.77 15.60 5.83
CA PHE A 117 7.88 15.80 6.95
C PHE A 117 8.64 16.26 8.19
N SER A 118 7.99 17.14 8.94
CA SER A 118 8.54 17.75 10.13
C SER A 118 8.04 17.04 11.37
N THR A 119 8.98 16.70 12.26
CA THR A 119 8.71 16.24 13.62
C THR A 119 9.25 17.27 14.62
N ARG A 120 9.16 16.98 15.92
CA ARG A 120 9.73 17.85 16.97
C ARG A 120 11.25 18.03 16.87
N TYR A 121 11.99 17.05 16.36
CA TYR A 121 13.46 17.06 16.38
C TYR A 121 14.12 17.32 15.03
N GLY A 122 13.35 17.39 13.95
CA GLY A 122 13.91 17.66 12.64
C GLY A 122 12.97 17.33 11.49
N LEU A 123 13.53 17.52 10.29
CA LEU A 123 12.93 17.16 9.02
C LEU A 123 13.48 15.81 8.55
N TYR A 124 12.57 14.97 8.09
CA TYR A 124 12.88 13.67 7.52
C TYR A 124 12.14 13.54 6.20
N GLU A 125 12.66 12.76 5.26
CA GLU A 125 11.97 12.43 4.02
C GLU A 125 11.80 10.93 3.86
N TYR A 126 10.80 10.53 3.09
CA TYR A 126 10.53 9.14 2.77
C TYR A 126 11.27 8.72 1.49
N LEU A 127 11.89 7.55 1.52
CA LEU A 127 12.49 6.91 0.33
C LEU A 127 11.51 5.95 -0.36
N VAL A 128 10.47 5.57 0.38
CA VAL A 128 9.38 4.69 -0.08
C VAL A 128 8.07 5.44 -0.03
N MET A 129 7.13 5.06 -0.89
CA MET A 129 5.79 5.60 -0.89
C MET A 129 5.18 5.49 0.51
N SER A 130 4.75 6.63 1.04
CA SER A 130 4.19 6.75 2.38
C SER A 130 2.69 7.06 2.33
N PHE A 131 2.00 6.77 3.42
CA PHE A 131 0.59 7.09 3.59
C PHE A 131 0.28 8.58 3.40
N GLY A 132 -0.93 8.85 2.92
CA GLY A 132 -1.45 10.20 2.76
C GLY A 132 -1.14 10.85 1.41
N LEU A 133 -0.32 10.26 0.55
CA LEU A 133 -0.06 10.77 -0.81
C LEU A 133 -1.23 10.46 -1.76
N THR A 134 -1.72 11.48 -2.49
CA THR A 134 -2.97 11.37 -3.26
C THR A 134 -2.98 10.31 -4.36
N ASN A 135 -1.84 10.04 -4.99
CA ASN A 135 -1.74 9.10 -6.11
C ASN A 135 -1.29 7.69 -5.68
N ALA A 136 -1.02 7.48 -4.38
CA ALA A 136 -0.47 6.20 -3.90
C ALA A 136 -1.35 4.99 -4.23
N PRO A 137 -2.69 5.02 -4.03
CA PRO A 137 -3.54 3.88 -4.37
C PRO A 137 -3.61 3.59 -5.87
N ALA A 138 -3.72 4.65 -6.68
CA ALA A 138 -3.71 4.55 -8.14
C ALA A 138 -2.43 3.89 -8.66
N PHE A 139 -1.29 4.32 -8.13
CA PHE A 139 0.01 3.75 -8.48
C PHE A 139 0.12 2.28 -8.06
N PHE A 140 -0.27 1.95 -6.84
CA PHE A 140 -0.17 0.58 -6.35
C PHE A 140 -1.06 -0.38 -7.13
N MET A 141 -2.28 0.03 -7.45
CA MET A 141 -3.16 -0.74 -8.33
C MET A 141 -2.54 -0.97 -9.71
N TYR A 142 -1.95 0.06 -10.32
CA TYR A 142 -1.24 -0.09 -11.59
C TYR A 142 -0.08 -1.08 -11.50
N MET A 143 0.73 -0.99 -10.43
CA MET A 143 1.83 -1.92 -10.18
C MET A 143 1.31 -3.36 -10.04
N MET A 144 0.31 -3.59 -9.20
CA MET A 144 -0.25 -4.92 -8.98
C MET A 144 -0.88 -5.47 -10.26
N ASN A 145 -1.62 -4.65 -11.00
CA ASN A 145 -2.16 -5.07 -12.30
C ASN A 145 -1.05 -5.45 -13.28
N SER A 146 0.09 -4.75 -13.30
CA SER A 146 1.20 -5.10 -14.18
C SER A 146 1.85 -6.44 -13.81
N VAL A 147 1.96 -6.74 -12.51
CA VAL A 147 2.55 -8.00 -11.99
C VAL A 147 1.64 -9.18 -12.28
N PHE A 148 0.35 -8.98 -12.08
CA PHE A 148 -0.68 -10.02 -12.16
C PHE A 148 -1.38 -10.08 -13.51
N MET A 149 -1.04 -9.19 -14.46
CA MET A 149 -1.75 -8.97 -15.73
C MET A 149 -2.08 -10.25 -16.49
N ASN A 150 -1.16 -11.22 -16.46
CA ASN A 150 -1.32 -12.47 -17.18
C ASN A 150 -2.42 -13.35 -16.58
N GLU A 151 -2.69 -13.27 -15.27
CA GLU A 151 -3.62 -14.16 -14.58
C GLU A 151 -4.89 -13.45 -14.07
N LEU A 152 -4.92 -12.11 -14.10
CA LEU A 152 -6.12 -11.31 -13.86
C LEU A 152 -7.33 -11.82 -14.64
N ASP A 153 -8.48 -11.82 -13.98
CA ASP A 153 -9.80 -12.25 -14.49
C ASP A 153 -9.92 -13.71 -14.91
N LYS A 154 -8.83 -14.49 -14.90
CA LYS A 154 -8.86 -15.94 -15.13
C LYS A 154 -9.24 -16.68 -13.85
N PHE A 155 -8.45 -16.46 -12.81
CA PHE A 155 -8.60 -17.11 -11.51
C PHE A 155 -8.22 -16.21 -10.32
N GLU A 156 -7.91 -14.95 -10.58
CA GLU A 156 -7.60 -13.98 -9.54
C GLU A 156 -8.24 -12.62 -9.82
N VAL A 157 -8.58 -11.92 -8.74
CA VAL A 157 -8.95 -10.52 -8.73
C VAL A 157 -8.00 -9.81 -7.77
N VAL A 158 -7.43 -8.70 -8.23
CA VAL A 158 -6.55 -7.86 -7.43
C VAL A 158 -7.28 -6.57 -7.08
N PHE A 159 -7.23 -6.19 -5.82
CA PHE A 159 -7.78 -4.93 -5.34
C PHE A 159 -6.79 -4.25 -4.37
N ILE A 160 -6.00 -3.32 -4.89
CA ILE A 160 -5.00 -2.57 -4.11
C ILE A 160 -4.03 -3.55 -3.44
N ASP A 161 -4.14 -3.73 -2.13
CA ASP A 161 -3.37 -4.60 -1.24
C ASP A 161 -3.88 -6.04 -1.26
N ASP A 162 -5.15 -6.25 -1.63
CA ASP A 162 -5.81 -7.54 -1.58
C ASP A 162 -5.68 -8.36 -2.87
N ILE A 163 -5.30 -9.63 -2.72
CA ILE A 163 -5.35 -10.61 -3.82
C ILE A 163 -6.39 -11.68 -3.47
N LEU A 164 -7.40 -11.79 -4.32
CA LEU A 164 -8.45 -12.79 -4.28
C LEU A 164 -8.16 -13.89 -5.31
N ILE A 165 -7.96 -15.13 -4.88
CA ILE A 165 -7.74 -16.28 -5.78
C ILE A 165 -8.96 -17.19 -5.75
N TYR A 166 -9.53 -17.59 -6.88
CA TYR A 166 -10.68 -18.49 -6.96
C TYR A 166 -10.45 -19.67 -7.92
N SER A 167 -11.07 -20.82 -7.64
CA SER A 167 -10.91 -22.05 -8.42
C SER A 167 -12.18 -22.91 -8.38
N LYS A 168 -12.27 -23.92 -9.27
CA LYS A 168 -13.40 -24.87 -9.28
C LYS A 168 -13.15 -26.10 -8.41
N SER A 169 -11.88 -26.44 -8.18
CA SER A 169 -11.48 -27.58 -7.35
C SER A 169 -10.28 -27.25 -6.47
N GLU A 170 -10.11 -28.01 -5.38
CA GLU A 170 -8.95 -27.88 -4.47
C GLU A 170 -7.62 -28.08 -5.20
N LYS A 171 -7.58 -29.04 -6.14
CA LYS A 171 -6.37 -29.35 -6.93
C LYS A 171 -5.98 -28.20 -7.87
N GLU A 172 -6.96 -27.59 -8.53
CA GLU A 172 -6.70 -26.37 -9.33
C GLU A 172 -6.28 -25.21 -8.45
N HIS A 173 -6.89 -25.07 -7.26
CA HIS A 173 -6.57 -24.01 -6.32
C HIS A 173 -5.14 -24.07 -5.81
N GLU A 174 -4.61 -25.27 -5.55
CA GLU A 174 -3.19 -25.44 -5.22
C GLU A 174 -2.27 -24.92 -6.34
N GLY A 175 -2.61 -25.20 -7.59
CA GLY A 175 -1.88 -24.71 -8.77
C GLY A 175 -1.96 -23.18 -8.91
N HIS A 176 -3.15 -22.60 -8.79
CA HIS A 176 -3.35 -21.15 -8.85
C HIS A 176 -2.59 -20.45 -7.71
N LEU A 177 -2.69 -20.99 -6.50
CA LEU A 177 -1.98 -20.48 -5.34
C LEU A 177 -0.47 -20.48 -5.55
N TRP A 178 0.06 -21.55 -6.14
CA TRP A 178 1.47 -21.65 -6.47
C TRP A 178 1.91 -20.54 -7.44
N ILE A 179 1.13 -20.27 -8.49
CA ILE A 179 1.42 -19.23 -9.49
C ILE A 179 1.47 -17.84 -8.82
N VAL A 180 0.44 -17.49 -8.04
CA VAL A 180 0.38 -16.18 -7.36
C VAL A 180 1.53 -16.01 -6.37
N LEU A 181 1.83 -17.04 -5.58
CA LEU A 181 2.96 -17.01 -4.64
C LEU A 181 4.32 -16.94 -5.35
N ALA A 182 4.44 -17.54 -6.54
CA ALA A 182 5.63 -17.44 -7.37
C ALA A 182 5.82 -16.02 -7.90
N GLN A 183 4.76 -15.38 -8.42
CA GLN A 183 4.79 -13.98 -8.86
C GLN A 183 5.15 -13.03 -7.71
N LEU A 184 4.52 -13.19 -6.53
CA LEU A 184 4.88 -12.41 -5.35
C LEU A 184 6.36 -12.56 -4.99
N ARG A 185 6.90 -13.79 -5.07
CA ARG A 185 8.31 -14.05 -4.78
C ARG A 185 9.23 -13.39 -5.82
N GLU A 186 8.91 -13.51 -7.09
CA GLU A 186 9.67 -12.96 -8.22
C GLU A 186 9.76 -11.43 -8.12
N HIS A 187 8.63 -10.77 -7.88
CA HIS A 187 8.54 -9.31 -7.77
C HIS A 187 8.88 -8.76 -6.38
N LYS A 188 9.35 -9.62 -5.46
CA LYS A 188 9.68 -9.30 -4.06
C LYS A 188 8.55 -8.53 -3.37
N LEU A 189 7.32 -8.97 -3.61
CA LEU A 189 6.13 -8.55 -2.89
C LEU A 189 5.90 -9.52 -1.74
N TYR A 190 5.47 -8.97 -0.61
CA TYR A 190 5.33 -9.71 0.64
C TYR A 190 3.95 -9.49 1.20
N ALA A 191 3.33 -10.57 1.65
CA ALA A 191 2.03 -10.56 2.30
C ALA A 191 2.19 -10.85 3.79
N LYS A 192 1.27 -10.35 4.63
CA LYS A 192 1.31 -10.65 6.05
C LYS A 192 0.53 -11.93 6.32
N PHE A 193 1.24 -13.00 6.70
CA PHE A 193 0.59 -14.30 6.90
C PHE A 193 -0.58 -14.26 7.89
N SER A 194 -0.46 -13.46 8.96
CA SER A 194 -1.53 -13.31 9.97
C SER A 194 -2.83 -12.71 9.44
N LYS A 195 -2.80 -12.09 8.26
CA LYS A 195 -3.96 -11.49 7.59
C LYS A 195 -4.39 -12.28 6.36
N CYS A 196 -3.63 -13.32 6.00
CA CYS A 196 -3.98 -14.20 4.91
C CYS A 196 -4.99 -15.24 5.37
N ALA A 197 -6.03 -15.48 4.57
CA ALA A 197 -7.00 -16.54 4.81
C ALA A 197 -6.98 -17.52 3.64
N PHE A 198 -6.96 -18.82 3.93
CA PHE A 198 -6.79 -19.88 2.93
C PHE A 198 -7.94 -20.89 2.99
N TRP A 199 -8.24 -21.49 1.83
CA TRP A 199 -9.19 -22.60 1.71
C TRP A 199 -10.62 -22.27 2.15
N LEU A 200 -11.03 -21.00 2.02
CA LEU A 200 -12.34 -20.56 2.44
C LEU A 200 -13.42 -20.87 1.40
N LYS A 201 -14.58 -21.34 1.84
CA LYS A 201 -15.74 -21.55 0.95
C LYS A 201 -16.41 -20.24 0.53
N GLU A 202 -16.36 -19.24 1.41
CA GLU A 202 -16.89 -17.89 1.22
C GLU A 202 -15.93 -16.89 1.87
N VAL A 203 -15.79 -15.70 1.28
CA VAL A 203 -14.97 -14.60 1.81
C VAL A 203 -15.78 -13.33 1.82
N SER A 204 -15.62 -12.55 2.89
CA SER A 204 -16.15 -11.19 3.00
C SER A 204 -14.99 -10.22 2.88
N VAL A 205 -15.12 -9.22 2.01
CA VAL A 205 -14.12 -8.16 1.82
C VAL A 205 -14.62 -6.88 2.49
N ASP A 206 -13.92 -6.49 3.55
CA ASP A 206 -13.91 -5.19 4.24
C ASP A 206 -15.26 -4.47 4.49
N GLY A 207 -16.06 -4.98 5.44
CA GLY A 207 -17.17 -4.24 6.07
C GLY A 207 -18.44 -4.03 5.24
N ARG A 208 -18.42 -4.33 3.93
CA ARG A 208 -19.62 -4.66 3.15
C ARG A 208 -19.65 -6.18 3.02
N ASN A 209 -20.83 -6.77 3.04
CA ASN A 209 -21.02 -8.15 2.61
C ASN A 209 -20.76 -8.21 1.10
N LEU A 210 -19.49 -8.16 0.68
CA LEU A 210 -19.07 -8.70 -0.60
C LEU A 210 -19.08 -10.21 -0.42
N THR A 211 -20.29 -10.77 -0.34
CA THR A 211 -20.49 -12.16 -0.68
C THR A 211 -20.10 -12.23 -2.15
N ILE A 212 -18.89 -12.67 -2.44
CA ILE A 212 -18.59 -13.20 -3.77
C ILE A 212 -19.32 -14.55 -3.84
N SER A 213 -20.66 -14.50 -3.82
CA SER A 213 -21.47 -15.50 -4.49
C SER A 213 -21.15 -15.26 -5.94
N THR A 214 -20.15 -15.97 -6.45
CA THR A 214 -19.89 -16.20 -7.88
C THR A 214 -20.74 -15.31 -8.75
N VAL A 215 -20.34 -14.05 -8.93
CA VAL A 215 -21.16 -13.10 -9.70
C VAL A 215 -21.24 -13.69 -11.10
N ASN A 216 -22.38 -14.31 -11.40
CA ASN A 216 -22.71 -15.10 -12.59
C ASN A 216 -21.97 -16.43 -12.85
N TYR A 217 -21.60 -17.21 -11.83
CA TYR A 217 -21.29 -18.65 -12.05
C TYR A 217 -22.17 -19.54 -11.16
N PRO A 218 -22.71 -20.65 -11.71
CA PRO A 218 -23.77 -21.42 -11.07
C PRO A 218 -23.39 -21.89 -9.65
N PRO A 219 -24.35 -21.89 -8.69
CA PRO A 219 -24.12 -21.99 -7.25
C PRO A 219 -23.47 -23.29 -6.73
N ASN A 220 -23.11 -24.23 -7.61
CA ASN A 220 -22.60 -25.54 -7.23
C ASN A 220 -21.11 -25.77 -7.55
N GLU A 221 -20.38 -24.78 -8.07
CA GLU A 221 -19.02 -25.02 -8.61
C GLU A 221 -17.89 -24.11 -8.12
N ALA A 222 -18.11 -23.23 -7.15
CA ALA A 222 -17.02 -22.43 -6.57
C ALA A 222 -16.68 -22.89 -5.17
N LYS A 223 -15.43 -23.33 -4.99
CA LYS A 223 -14.82 -23.47 -3.68
C LYS A 223 -13.41 -22.90 -3.73
N HIS A 224 -13.05 -22.22 -2.65
CA HIS A 224 -11.71 -21.78 -2.28
C HIS A 224 -11.34 -20.39 -2.80
N VAL A 225 -11.53 -19.44 -1.89
CA VAL A 225 -11.01 -18.09 -1.96
C VAL A 225 -9.81 -17.96 -1.02
N LYS A 226 -8.70 -17.39 -1.52
CA LYS A 226 -7.60 -16.90 -0.68
C LYS A 226 -7.58 -15.38 -0.67
N TYR A 227 -7.44 -14.78 0.51
CA TYR A 227 -7.28 -13.34 0.76
C TYR A 227 -5.84 -13.09 1.25
N MET A 228 -5.16 -12.06 0.75
CA MET A 228 -3.84 -11.64 1.22
C MET A 228 -3.88 -10.13 1.48
N ASP A 229 -3.68 -9.74 2.73
CA ASP A 229 -3.66 -8.36 3.23
C ASP A 229 -2.29 -8.04 3.88
#